data_AF-A0ABD5KMI9-F1
#
_entry.id   AF-A0ABD5KMI9-F1
#
_cell.length_a   1.000
_cell.length_b   1.000
_cell.length_c   1.000
_cell.angle_alpha   90.00
_cell.angle_beta   90.00
_cell.angle_gamma   90.00
#
_symmetry.space_group_name_H-M   'P 1'
#
loop_
_entity.id
_entity.type
_entity.pdbx_description
1 polymer ?
#
loop_
_entity_poly.entity_id
_entity_poly.type
_entity_poly.pdbx_seq_one_letter_code
_entity_poly.pdbx_strand_id
1 'polypeptide(L)'
;MTGIIGVVVLIIGIITAIWPYFAWYVRLGWKFKDAEPSDLALNAGRISGIVLVIVGFILIVSSCSTGSGADSKWAEQFKEKLNAGQVKEISIGMINPEILSEEEKNTVIQMIKDAELRPFDAGDAFGSNNAGKITFIDETSLDIVIFGPSGGIELHPKFTETEFEIMSEELKNWFHTNYSD
;
A
#
# COMPACT_ATOMS: atom_id res chain seq x y z
N MET A 1 6.11 -8.85 -5.81
CA MET A 1 6.82 -9.89 -6.61
C MET A 1 6.79 -9.65 -8.13
N THR A 2 5.79 -8.96 -8.69
CA THR A 2 5.62 -8.74 -10.14
C THR A 2 6.69 -7.85 -10.80
N GLY A 3 7.32 -6.93 -10.05
CA GLY A 3 8.36 -6.04 -10.59
C GLY A 3 9.60 -6.78 -11.10
N ILE A 4 10.08 -7.79 -10.35
CA ILE A 4 11.24 -8.62 -10.76
C ILE A 4 10.91 -9.39 -12.06
N ILE A 5 9.69 -9.92 -12.16
CA ILE A 5 9.21 -10.58 -13.37
C ILE A 5 9.20 -9.60 -14.54
N GLY A 6 8.72 -8.37 -14.32
CA GLY A 6 8.74 -7.28 -15.31
C GLY A 6 10.15 -6.96 -15.83
N VAL A 7 11.15 -6.90 -14.93
CA VAL A 7 12.56 -6.67 -15.30
C VAL A 7 13.09 -7.81 -16.19
N VAL A 8 12.85 -9.06 -15.82
CA VAL A 8 13.30 -10.22 -16.61
C VAL A 8 12.65 -10.21 -18.00
N VAL A 9 11.34 -9.97 -18.07
CA VAL A 9 10.60 -9.88 -19.34
C VAL A 9 11.14 -8.75 -20.22
N LEU A 10 11.44 -7.60 -19.63
CA LEU A 10 11.98 -6.44 -20.34
C LEU A 10 13.37 -6.75 -20.93
N ILE A 11 14.27 -7.37 -20.16
CA ILE A 11 15.60 -7.78 -20.64
C ILE A 11 15.49 -8.76 -21.81
N ILE A 12 14.64 -9.78 -21.69
CA ILE A 12 14.40 -10.76 -22.76
C ILE A 12 13.83 -10.06 -24.01
N GLY A 13 12.89 -9.14 -23.82
CA GLY A 13 12.32 -8.34 -24.90
C GLY A 13 13.37 -7.53 -25.65
N ILE A 14 14.26 -6.83 -24.93
CA ILE A 14 15.35 -6.04 -25.52
C ILE A 14 16.30 -6.93 -26.32
N ILE A 15 16.74 -8.07 -25.76
CA ILE A 15 17.64 -9.00 -26.45
C ILE A 15 17.00 -9.52 -27.73
N THR A 16 15.72 -9.88 -27.68
CA THR A 16 14.97 -10.41 -28.83
C THR A 16 14.74 -9.33 -29.90
N ALA A 17 14.58 -8.06 -29.50
CA ALA A 17 14.38 -6.94 -30.41
C ALA A 17 15.68 -6.49 -31.11
N ILE A 18 16.79 -6.37 -30.37
CA ILE A 18 18.06 -5.84 -30.88
C ILE A 18 18.89 -6.93 -31.55
N TRP A 19 18.94 -8.13 -30.96
CA TRP A 19 19.72 -9.27 -31.46
C TRP A 19 18.82 -10.47 -31.81
N PRO A 20 17.92 -10.35 -32.80
CA PRO A 20 16.98 -11.41 -33.16
C PRO A 20 17.68 -12.69 -33.64
N TYR A 21 18.86 -12.58 -34.26
CA TYR A 21 19.66 -13.74 -34.67
C TYR A 21 20.14 -14.54 -33.46
N PHE A 22 20.69 -13.87 -32.46
CA PHE A 22 21.14 -14.50 -31.22
C PHE A 22 19.95 -15.15 -30.47
N ALA A 23 18.84 -14.43 -30.34
CA ALA A 23 17.63 -14.95 -29.71
C ALA A 23 17.08 -16.18 -30.45
N TRP A 24 17.10 -16.17 -31.78
CA TRP A 24 16.73 -17.32 -32.59
C TRP A 24 17.69 -18.50 -32.38
N TYR A 25 19.01 -18.24 -32.33
CA TYR A 25 20.01 -19.27 -32.12
C TYR A 25 19.83 -20.00 -30.79
N VAL A 26 19.66 -19.24 -29.70
CA VAL A 26 19.44 -19.79 -28.35
C VAL A 26 18.13 -20.59 -28.27
N ARG A 27 17.09 -20.17 -29.00
CA ARG A 27 15.77 -20.85 -28.98
C ARG A 27 15.72 -22.11 -29.85
N LEU A 28 16.23 -22.01 -31.08
CA LEU A 28 16.03 -23.00 -32.14
C LEU A 28 17.32 -23.30 -32.92
N GLY A 29 18.15 -22.29 -33.20
CA GLY A 29 19.29 -22.45 -34.10
C GLY A 29 20.33 -23.47 -33.64
N TRP A 30 20.53 -23.65 -32.33
CA TRP A 30 21.43 -24.69 -31.81
C TRP A 30 21.02 -26.12 -32.17
N LYS A 31 19.75 -26.35 -32.53
CA LYS A 31 19.21 -27.67 -32.90
C LYS A 31 19.48 -28.05 -34.35
N PHE A 32 19.79 -27.07 -35.18
CA PHE A 32 19.97 -27.27 -36.61
C PHE A 32 21.44 -27.05 -36.97
N LYS A 33 22.00 -27.96 -37.77
CA LYS A 33 23.37 -27.82 -38.27
C LYS A 33 23.35 -26.85 -39.46
N ASP A 34 24.19 -25.81 -39.39
CA ASP A 34 24.42 -24.85 -40.49
C ASP A 34 23.15 -24.17 -41.03
N ALA A 35 22.12 -23.99 -40.19
CA ALA A 35 20.88 -23.32 -40.57
C ALA A 35 20.91 -21.84 -40.18
N GLU A 36 20.43 -20.99 -41.09
CA GLU A 36 20.26 -19.56 -40.86
C GLU A 36 18.78 -19.22 -40.68
N PRO A 37 18.44 -18.25 -39.81
CA PRO A 37 17.08 -17.76 -39.68
C PRO A 37 16.66 -17.04 -40.96
N SER A 38 15.43 -17.27 -41.39
CA SER A 38 14.84 -16.49 -42.48
C SER A 38 14.59 -15.03 -42.05
N ASP A 39 14.52 -14.12 -43.01
CA ASP A 39 14.17 -12.72 -42.77
C ASP A 39 12.83 -12.57 -42.04
N LEU A 40 11.88 -13.46 -42.33
CA LEU A 40 10.60 -13.51 -41.64
C LEU A 40 10.76 -13.88 -40.16
N ALA A 41 11.63 -14.84 -39.85
CA ALA A 41 11.91 -15.22 -38.46
C ALA A 41 12.60 -14.10 -37.69
N LEU A 42 13.53 -13.38 -38.33
CA LEU A 42 14.20 -12.22 -37.72
C LEU A 42 13.22 -11.07 -37.46
N ASN A 43 12.35 -10.76 -38.42
CA ASN A 43 11.34 -9.70 -38.26
C ASN A 43 10.27 -10.06 -37.23
N ALA A 44 9.81 -11.32 -37.20
CA ALA A 44 8.90 -11.80 -36.17
C ALA A 44 9.55 -11.73 -34.77
N GLY A 45 10.84 -12.08 -34.67
CA GLY A 45 11.63 -11.91 -33.46
C GLY A 45 11.62 -10.46 -32.97
N ARG A 46 11.95 -9.50 -33.86
CA ARG A 46 11.95 -8.08 -33.54
C ARG A 46 10.61 -7.58 -33.01
N ILE A 47 9.52 -7.90 -33.70
CA ILE A 47 8.17 -7.50 -33.30
C ILE A 47 7.80 -8.10 -31.93
N SER A 48 8.05 -9.41 -31.74
CA SER A 48 7.78 -10.07 -30.47
C SER A 48 8.61 -9.48 -29.31
N GLY A 49 9.87 -9.12 -29.57
CA GLY A 49 10.74 -8.45 -28.61
C GLY A 49 10.19 -7.08 -28.19
N ILE A 50 9.75 -6.26 -29.15
CA ILE A 50 9.12 -4.95 -28.88
C ILE A 50 7.87 -5.12 -28.00
N VAL A 51 7.01 -6.10 -28.31
CA VAL A 51 5.82 -6.39 -27.49
C VAL A 51 6.23 -6.79 -26.06
N LEU A 52 7.24 -7.65 -25.91
CA LEU A 52 7.74 -8.03 -24.59
C LEU A 52 8.34 -6.84 -23.81
N VAL A 53 9.02 -5.91 -24.48
CA VAL A 53 9.50 -4.67 -23.84
C VAL A 53 8.34 -3.85 -23.30
N ILE A 54 7.28 -3.66 -24.08
CA ILE A 54 6.08 -2.92 -23.66
C ILE A 54 5.43 -3.61 -22.45
N VAL A 55 5.23 -4.93 -22.52
CA VAL A 55 4.64 -5.71 -21.42
C VAL A 55 5.51 -5.65 -20.18
N GLY A 56 6.83 -5.83 -20.30
CA GLY A 56 7.77 -5.73 -19.19
C GLY A 56 7.74 -4.36 -18.53
N PHE A 57 7.68 -3.29 -19.32
CA PHE A 57 7.56 -1.93 -18.82
C PHE A 57 6.24 -1.70 -18.07
N ILE A 58 5.11 -2.16 -18.61
CA ILE A 58 3.81 -2.10 -17.94
C ILE A 58 3.87 -2.83 -16.59
N LEU A 59 4.42 -4.05 -16.55
CA LEU A 59 4.55 -4.82 -15.32
C LEU A 59 5.38 -4.11 -14.26
N ILE A 60 6.47 -3.43 -14.65
CA ILE A 60 7.30 -2.64 -13.74
C ILE A 60 6.51 -1.44 -13.21
N VAL A 61 5.90 -0.65 -14.09
CA VAL A 61 5.15 0.56 -13.71
C VAL A 61 3.94 0.22 -12.84
N SER A 62 3.17 -0.80 -13.20
CA SER A 62 2.03 -1.27 -12.40
C SER A 62 2.46 -1.78 -11.03
N SER A 63 3.66 -2.38 -10.92
CA SER A 63 4.21 -2.78 -9.61
C SER A 63 4.60 -1.59 -8.74
N CYS A 64 4.97 -0.45 -9.34
CA CYS A 64 5.26 0.79 -8.60
C CYS A 64 3.99 1.59 -8.25
N SER A 65 2.84 1.35 -8.90
CA SER A 65 1.63 2.14 -8.69
C SER A 65 0.67 1.59 -7.64
N THR A 66 0.96 0.43 -7.04
CA THR A 66 0.02 -0.20 -6.09
C THR A 66 0.07 0.43 -4.69
N GLY A 67 1.11 1.18 -4.33
CA GLY A 67 1.33 1.67 -2.96
C GLY A 67 1.20 3.18 -2.71
N SER A 68 0.80 4.02 -3.68
CA SER A 68 0.70 5.49 -3.43
C SER A 68 -0.69 6.08 -3.68
N GLY A 69 -1.48 5.45 -4.56
CA GLY A 69 -2.83 5.91 -4.90
C GLY A 69 -3.96 5.31 -4.07
N ALA A 70 -3.74 4.15 -3.45
CA ALA A 70 -4.73 3.52 -2.56
C ALA A 70 -4.72 4.22 -1.19
N ASP A 71 -3.54 4.56 -0.69
CA ASP A 71 -3.32 5.12 0.64
C ASP A 71 -3.90 6.53 0.76
N SER A 72 -3.63 7.39 -0.22
CA SER A 72 -4.22 8.72 -0.31
C SER A 72 -5.75 8.66 -0.40
N LYS A 73 -6.31 7.71 -1.15
CA LYS A 73 -7.77 7.52 -1.22
C LYS A 73 -8.36 7.07 0.09
N TRP A 74 -7.70 6.16 0.80
CA TRP A 74 -8.20 5.67 2.07
C TRP A 74 -8.24 6.79 3.12
N ALA A 75 -7.17 7.59 3.22
CA ALA A 75 -7.10 8.72 4.15
C ALA A 75 -8.23 9.74 3.90
N GLU A 76 -8.49 10.07 2.63
CA GLU A 76 -9.60 10.94 2.22
C GLU A 76 -10.98 10.35 2.60
N GLN A 77 -11.20 9.06 2.32
CA GLN A 77 -12.45 8.37 2.68
C GLN A 77 -12.67 8.32 4.19
N PHE A 78 -11.61 8.09 4.96
CA PHE A 78 -11.67 8.11 6.41
C PHE A 78 -12.07 9.50 6.92
N LYS A 79 -11.44 10.57 6.42
CA LYS A 79 -11.81 11.96 6.74
C LYS A 79 -13.26 12.27 6.36
N GLU A 80 -13.72 11.78 5.21
CA GLU A 80 -15.12 11.93 4.79
C GLU A 80 -16.08 11.26 5.79
N LYS A 81 -15.79 10.03 6.24
CA LYS A 81 -16.60 9.35 7.28
C LYS A 81 -16.66 10.17 8.57
N LEU A 82 -15.55 10.76 9.00
CA LEU A 82 -15.52 11.63 10.18
C LEU A 82 -16.39 12.89 9.97
N ASN A 83 -16.29 13.52 8.80
CA ASN A 83 -17.05 14.72 8.45
C ASN A 83 -18.55 14.46 8.31
N ALA A 84 -18.93 13.29 7.80
CA ALA A 84 -20.30 12.84 7.70
C ALA A 84 -20.90 12.38 9.05
N GLY A 85 -20.14 12.44 10.15
CA GLY A 85 -20.61 12.04 11.48
C GLY A 85 -20.88 10.55 11.59
N GLN A 86 -20.16 9.73 10.82
CA GLN A 86 -20.38 8.28 10.76
C GLN A 86 -19.69 7.50 11.89
N VAL A 87 -19.04 8.16 12.84
CA VAL A 87 -18.42 7.50 14.00
C VAL A 87 -19.50 7.17 15.02
N LYS A 88 -19.72 5.88 15.25
CA LYS A 88 -20.64 5.37 16.26
C LYS A 88 -20.03 5.52 17.65
N GLU A 89 -18.81 5.01 17.82
CA GLU A 89 -18.08 5.01 19.09
C GLU A 89 -16.57 4.93 18.86
N ILE A 90 -15.82 5.39 19.87
CA ILE A 90 -14.37 5.21 19.98
C ILE A 90 -14.14 4.51 21.32
N SER A 91 -13.37 3.43 21.29
CA SER A 91 -13.05 2.65 22.48
C SER A 91 -11.54 2.55 22.68
N ILE A 92 -11.08 2.63 23.92
CA ILE A 92 -9.66 2.57 24.30
C ILE A 92 -9.42 1.37 25.22
N GLY A 93 -8.33 0.63 24.97
CA GLY A 93 -7.93 -0.53 25.76
C GLY A 93 -8.38 -1.86 25.15
N MET A 94 -7.56 -2.91 25.36
CA MET A 94 -7.84 -4.25 24.82
C MET A 94 -8.62 -5.16 25.79
N ILE A 95 -8.28 -5.13 27.08
CA ILE A 95 -8.84 -6.02 28.09
C ILE A 95 -9.82 -5.18 28.92
N ASN A 96 -11.07 -5.13 28.47
CA ASN A 96 -12.15 -4.22 28.93
C ASN A 96 -12.05 -2.81 28.34
N PRO A 97 -12.45 -2.64 27.06
CA PRO A 97 -12.40 -1.35 26.40
C PRO A 97 -13.31 -0.32 27.11
N GLU A 98 -12.75 0.85 27.39
CA GLU A 98 -13.51 2.01 27.82
C GLU A 98 -14.02 2.76 26.59
N ILE A 99 -15.33 3.02 26.54
CA ILE A 99 -15.96 3.78 25.45
C ILE A 99 -15.92 5.26 25.82
N LEU A 100 -15.37 6.09 24.94
CA LEU A 100 -15.34 7.54 25.11
C LEU A 100 -16.77 8.07 25.26
N SER A 101 -16.97 9.01 26.19
CA SER A 101 -18.23 9.77 26.26
C SER A 101 -18.45 10.58 24.98
N GLU A 102 -19.69 11.06 24.77
CA GLU A 102 -20.02 11.85 23.57
C GLU A 102 -19.16 13.13 23.44
N GLU A 103 -18.85 13.79 24.56
CA GLU A 103 -18.00 14.99 24.58
C GLU A 103 -16.55 14.68 24.21
N GLU A 104 -16.00 13.60 24.77
CA GLU A 104 -14.65 13.14 24.49
C GLU A 104 -14.51 12.66 23.05
N LYS A 105 -15.47 11.87 22.56
CA LYS A 105 -15.55 11.41 21.18
C LYS A 105 -15.55 12.58 20.21
N ASN A 106 -16.38 13.61 20.44
CA ASN A 106 -16.44 14.78 19.57
C ASN A 106 -15.13 15.57 19.58
N THR A 107 -14.51 15.72 20.74
CA THR A 107 -13.19 16.36 20.89
C THR A 107 -12.12 15.62 20.09
N VAL A 108 -12.04 14.30 20.26
CA VAL A 108 -11.09 13.43 19.54
C VAL A 108 -11.33 13.49 18.04
N ILE A 109 -12.58 13.38 17.58
CA ILE A 109 -12.92 13.47 16.15
C ILE A 109 -12.47 14.80 15.57
N GLN A 110 -12.67 15.91 16.29
CA GLN A 110 -12.25 17.23 15.81
C GLN A 110 -10.74 17.34 15.68
N MET A 111 -9.98 16.90 16.70
CA MET A 111 -8.51 16.86 16.62
C MET A 111 -8.02 15.99 15.47
N ILE A 112 -8.66 14.84 15.23
CA ILE A 112 -8.32 13.97 14.09
C ILE A 112 -8.65 14.66 12.77
N LYS A 113 -9.77 15.37 12.63
CA LYS A 113 -10.15 16.10 11.41
C LYS A 113 -9.12 17.16 11.03
N ASP A 114 -8.60 17.87 12.02
CA ASP A 114 -7.66 18.98 11.81
C ASP A 114 -6.21 18.51 11.58
N ALA A 115 -5.89 17.28 11.96
CA ALA A 115 -4.55 16.69 11.82
C ALA A 115 -4.25 16.22 10.40
N GLU A 116 -2.97 16.25 10.00
CA GLU A 116 -2.51 15.54 8.79
C GLU A 116 -2.42 14.03 9.07
N LEU A 117 -2.78 13.20 8.08
CA LEU A 117 -2.57 11.75 8.14
C LEU A 117 -1.34 11.40 7.31
N ARG A 118 -0.28 10.98 7.99
CA ARG A 118 0.98 10.61 7.36
C ARG A 118 1.04 9.09 7.19
N PRO A 119 1.14 8.55 5.97
CA PRO A 119 1.36 7.11 5.79
C PRO A 119 2.73 6.71 6.34
N PHE A 120 2.80 5.56 6.99
CA PHE A 120 4.05 4.96 7.45
C PHE A 120 3.95 3.42 7.39
N ASP A 121 5.10 2.76 7.47
CA ASP A 121 5.21 1.31 7.51
C ASP A 121 5.51 0.90 8.97
N ALA A 122 4.54 0.26 9.63
CA ALA A 122 4.69 -0.18 11.01
C ALA A 122 5.59 -1.42 11.16
N GLY A 123 5.89 -2.13 10.07
CA GLY A 123 6.58 -3.43 10.10
C GLY A 123 5.85 -4.49 10.94
N ASP A 124 6.59 -5.49 11.44
CA ASP A 124 6.04 -6.57 12.28
C ASP A 124 5.74 -6.16 13.74
N ALA A 125 5.74 -4.86 14.04
CA ALA A 125 5.64 -4.36 15.42
C ALA A 125 4.19 -4.38 15.94
N PHE A 126 3.70 -5.57 16.25
CA PHE A 126 2.42 -5.77 16.93
C PHE A 126 2.61 -5.82 18.44
N GLY A 127 2.19 -4.77 19.13
CA GLY A 127 2.05 -4.81 20.58
C GLY A 127 2.27 -3.46 21.24
N SER A 128 1.26 -2.59 21.20
CA SER A 128 1.10 -1.63 22.28
C SER A 128 -0.12 -2.03 23.10
N ASN A 129 0.00 -1.98 24.42
CA ASN A 129 -1.11 -2.26 25.34
C ASN A 129 -2.22 -1.19 25.25
N ASN A 130 -1.98 -0.11 24.50
CA ASN A 130 -2.88 1.03 24.34
C ASN A 130 -3.50 1.01 22.93
N ALA A 131 -4.02 -0.14 22.53
CA ALA A 131 -4.83 -0.28 21.33
C ALA A 131 -6.31 -0.06 21.67
N GLY A 132 -7.01 0.63 20.79
CA GLY A 132 -8.43 0.91 20.82
C GLY A 132 -9.06 0.64 19.46
N LYS A 133 -10.33 1.02 19.31
CA LYS A 133 -11.09 0.84 18.08
C LYS A 133 -11.98 2.02 17.79
N ILE A 134 -11.99 2.46 16.53
CA ILE A 134 -13.01 3.36 16.00
C ILE A 134 -14.05 2.51 15.27
N THR A 135 -15.30 2.56 15.72
CA THR A 135 -16.42 1.84 15.12
C THR A 135 -17.33 2.84 14.41
N PHE A 136 -17.67 2.55 13.16
CA PHE A 136 -18.57 3.36 12.35
C PHE A 136 -20.02 2.84 12.42
N ILE A 137 -20.97 3.68 12.01
CA ILE A 137 -22.42 3.34 12.00
C ILE A 137 -22.72 2.13 11.10
N ASP A 138 -21.93 1.92 10.04
CA ASP A 138 -22.04 0.76 9.14
C ASP A 138 -21.43 -0.54 9.74
N GLU A 139 -21.09 -0.54 11.03
CA GLU A 139 -20.41 -1.61 11.77
C GLU A 139 -18.98 -1.92 11.28
N THR A 140 -18.45 -1.15 10.32
CA THR A 140 -17.03 -1.21 9.98
C THR A 140 -16.19 -0.63 11.13
N SER A 141 -14.95 -1.10 11.26
CA SER A 141 -14.05 -0.62 12.30
C SER A 141 -12.60 -0.63 11.84
N LEU A 142 -11.82 0.25 12.43
CA LEU A 142 -10.35 0.24 12.35
C LEU A 142 -9.77 0.28 13.75
N ASP A 143 -8.54 -0.19 13.87
CA ASP A 143 -7.83 -0.17 15.14
C ASP A 143 -7.07 1.16 15.26
N ILE A 144 -7.12 1.76 16.44
CA ILE A 144 -6.35 2.96 16.78
C ILE A 144 -5.29 2.56 17.81
N VAL A 145 -4.04 2.91 17.55
CA VAL A 145 -2.91 2.53 18.41
C VAL A 145 -2.32 3.80 19.00
N ILE A 146 -2.37 3.91 20.32
CA ILE A 146 -1.84 5.05 21.05
C ILE A 146 -0.39 4.73 21.43
N PHE A 147 0.53 5.64 21.07
CA PHE A 147 1.98 5.49 21.27
C PHE A 147 2.55 4.20 20.65
N GLY A 148 2.21 3.96 19.39
CA GLY A 148 2.75 2.84 18.61
C GLY A 148 4.16 3.11 18.04
N PRO A 149 4.63 2.28 17.08
CA PRO A 149 5.94 2.38 16.45
C PRO A 149 6.30 3.75 15.85
N SER A 150 5.32 4.53 15.40
CA SER A 150 5.49 5.90 14.90
C SER A 150 5.94 6.89 15.99
N GLY A 151 5.71 6.55 17.27
CA GLY A 151 5.85 7.46 18.41
C GLY A 151 4.65 8.38 18.62
N GLY A 152 3.58 8.22 17.82
CA GLY A 152 2.37 9.02 17.83
C GLY A 152 1.09 8.21 18.04
N ILE A 153 -0.01 8.73 17.50
CA ILE A 153 -1.29 8.03 17.45
C ILE A 153 -1.47 7.48 16.04
N GLU A 154 -1.81 6.20 15.92
CA GLU A 154 -1.82 5.49 14.64
C GLU A 154 -3.19 4.93 14.33
N LEU A 155 -3.50 4.87 13.04
CA LEU A 155 -4.68 4.22 12.47
C LEU A 155 -4.20 3.01 11.69
N HIS A 156 -4.77 1.86 12.03
CA HIS A 156 -4.45 0.56 11.47
C HIS A 156 -5.68 0.02 10.74
N PRO A 157 -5.81 0.29 9.43
CA PRO A 157 -6.98 -0.14 8.68
C PRO A 157 -6.86 -1.62 8.33
N LYS A 158 -7.90 -2.41 8.61
CA LYS A 158 -7.89 -3.88 8.44
C LYS A 158 -7.66 -4.38 7.01
N PHE A 159 -7.80 -3.52 6.01
CA PHE A 159 -7.83 -3.90 4.60
C PHE A 159 -6.80 -3.13 3.74
N THR A 160 -5.88 -2.39 4.38
CA THR A 160 -4.78 -1.71 3.70
C THR A 160 -3.46 -2.29 4.17
N GLU A 161 -2.44 -2.27 3.31
CA GLU A 161 -1.07 -2.61 3.69
C GLU A 161 -0.35 -1.43 4.37
N THR A 162 -0.99 -0.25 4.41
CA THR A 162 -0.41 0.99 4.92
C THR A 162 -1.14 1.45 6.18
N GLU A 163 -0.37 1.74 7.23
CA GLU A 163 -0.83 2.42 8.44
C GLU A 163 -0.65 3.94 8.33
N PHE A 164 -1.38 4.68 9.17
CA PHE A 164 -1.34 6.15 9.17
C PHE A 164 -1.06 6.69 10.56
N GLU A 165 -0.10 7.60 10.68
CA GLU A 165 0.09 8.40 11.87
C GLU A 165 -0.77 9.65 11.79
N ILE A 166 -1.48 9.95 12.88
CA ILE A 166 -2.21 11.20 13.07
C ILE A 166 -1.25 12.25 13.60
N MET A 167 -0.85 13.19 12.76
CA MET A 167 0.12 14.24 13.09
C MET A 167 -0.54 15.32 13.95
N SER A 168 -0.75 15.04 15.24
CA SER A 168 -1.33 15.98 16.20
C SER A 168 -0.74 15.80 17.61
N GLU A 169 0.07 16.78 18.01
CA GLU A 169 0.57 16.85 19.39
C GLU A 169 -0.56 17.12 20.40
N GLU A 170 -1.61 17.83 19.98
CA GLU A 170 -2.80 18.06 20.80
C GLU A 170 -3.49 16.74 21.13
N LEU A 171 -3.72 15.89 20.13
CA LEU A 171 -4.35 14.59 20.30
C LEU A 171 -3.49 13.65 21.17
N LYS A 172 -2.17 13.65 20.94
CA LYS A 172 -1.22 12.89 21.77
C LYS A 172 -1.31 13.30 23.24
N ASN A 173 -1.26 14.60 23.52
CA ASN A 173 -1.35 15.14 24.87
C ASN A 173 -2.72 14.86 25.51
N TRP A 174 -3.78 14.91 24.72
CA TRP A 174 -5.13 14.59 25.18
C TRP A 174 -5.23 13.14 25.64
N PHE A 175 -4.78 12.18 24.83
CA PHE A 175 -4.76 10.77 25.25
C PHE A 175 -3.82 10.54 26.43
N HIS A 176 -2.68 11.23 26.45
CA HIS A 176 -1.78 11.16 27.59
C HIS A 176 -2.42 11.66 28.89
N THR A 177 -3.30 12.66 28.82
CA THR A 177 -3.92 13.23 30.02
C THR A 177 -5.10 12.41 30.52
N ASN A 178 -5.88 11.82 29.62
CA ASN A 178 -7.16 11.18 29.95
C ASN A 178 -7.08 9.66 30.05
N TYR A 179 -6.12 9.02 29.36
CA TYR A 179 -6.06 7.56 29.21
C TYR A 179 -4.64 6.99 29.36
N SER A 180 -3.73 7.74 29.99
CA SER A 180 -2.48 7.12 30.46
C SER A 180 -2.76 6.36 31.76
N ASP A 181 -2.72 5.04 31.67
CA ASP A 181 -2.37 4.19 32.83
C ASP A 181 -0.84 4.14 33.01
#